data_AF-A0A6I9P6T2-F1
#
_entry.id   AF-A0A6I9P6T2-F1
#
_cell.length_a   1.000
_cell.length_b   1.000
_cell.length_c   1.000
_cell.angle_alpha   90.00
_cell.angle_beta   90.00
_cell.angle_gamma   90.00
#
_symmetry.space_group_name_H-M   'P 1'
#
loop_
_entity.id
_entity.type
_entity.pdbx_description
1 polymer ?
#
loop_
_entity_poly.entity_id
_entity_poly.type
_entity_poly.pdbx_seq_one_letter_code
_entity_poly.pdbx_strand_id
1 'polypeptide(L)'
;MSAGFSLPSVPSSRNIWITAEKQGVKAATFFWPWVIPLERRILTILSWLHLPDDERPYVFAVHSEQPDTFGHRLGPLSSELDNPLREIDSIIGHLMNGLKQMNLHRCVNVIVVGDHGMEEAHCDRTEFLSSYPLNIDKIQLIPGSLGRIRPRDPKSSTYDPKVVVANLTCKMPTQHFKPYLKQHLPKRLHYANNRRIEDVHLLMERKWHIAKKMPEKLRARCGFFGDHGFDNKITSMRTIFMGHGPSFKFQKKVPEFENIELYNVMCDLLGLKPAPNNGTYGSLNDMLKDPPFEPSMPEEVTLPSPADPDAVVTRDLGCSCDDENKVEETIEAFSPAPDGMYSYNSTHLPFGRPAIMFETQYSLLHHVEFISGYSKELAMPLWTAYTLPRQVGTHTHTHTHTFFY
;
A
#
# COMPACT_ATOMS: atom_id res chain seq x y z
N MET A 1 8.64 -6.95 -3.23
CA MET A 1 8.53 -7.38 -4.64
C MET A 1 8.89 -8.86 -4.71
N SER A 2 7.91 -9.77 -4.67
CA SER A 2 8.20 -11.14 -5.08
C SER A 2 8.43 -11.11 -6.59
N ALA A 3 9.57 -11.63 -7.05
CA ALA A 3 9.88 -11.77 -8.46
C ALA A 3 8.70 -12.46 -9.15
N GLY A 4 8.00 -11.71 -10.00
CA GLY A 4 6.77 -12.16 -10.62
C GLY A 4 7.04 -13.36 -11.50
N PHE A 5 6.60 -14.54 -11.07
CA PHE A 5 6.41 -15.62 -12.02
C PHE A 5 5.30 -15.21 -12.99
N SER A 6 5.65 -15.08 -14.27
CA SER A 6 4.69 -15.35 -15.33
C SER A 6 4.42 -16.86 -15.35
N LEU A 7 3.65 -17.33 -14.36
CA LEU A 7 2.91 -18.57 -14.54
C LEU A 7 1.92 -18.27 -15.68
N PRO A 8 1.86 -19.09 -16.76
CA PRO A 8 0.99 -18.84 -17.91
C PRO A 8 -0.52 -18.79 -17.57
N SER A 9 -0.90 -19.03 -16.31
CA SER A 9 -2.25 -18.97 -15.78
C SER A 9 -2.56 -17.73 -14.92
N VAL A 10 -1.71 -16.70 -14.90
CA VAL A 10 -1.97 -15.42 -14.18
C VAL A 10 -2.03 -14.25 -15.18
N PRO A 11 -3.21 -13.90 -15.70
CA PRO A 11 -3.34 -12.89 -16.76
C PRO A 11 -3.12 -11.43 -16.31
N SER A 12 -2.94 -11.16 -15.02
CA SER A 12 -3.17 -9.82 -14.46
C SER A 12 -1.94 -8.96 -14.17
N SER A 13 -0.71 -9.50 -14.21
CA SER A 13 0.50 -8.71 -13.90
C SER A 13 1.46 -8.69 -15.09
N ARG A 14 1.75 -7.48 -15.61
CA ARG A 14 2.83 -7.28 -16.59
C ARG A 14 4.09 -6.89 -15.82
N ASN A 15 5.07 -7.78 -15.84
CA ASN A 15 6.38 -7.47 -15.29
C ASN A 15 7.14 -6.54 -16.24
N ILE A 16 8.20 -5.88 -15.74
CA ILE A 16 8.95 -4.91 -16.53
C ILE A 16 9.61 -5.52 -17.76
N TRP A 17 10.11 -6.76 -17.69
CA TRP A 17 10.69 -7.45 -18.86
C TRP A 17 9.66 -7.68 -19.97
N ILE A 18 8.40 -7.99 -19.64
CA ILE A 18 7.32 -8.09 -20.63
C ILE A 18 7.03 -6.70 -21.25
N THR A 19 7.12 -5.64 -20.46
CA THR A 19 6.94 -4.26 -20.93
C THR A 19 8.06 -3.84 -21.88
N ALA A 20 9.30 -4.24 -21.56
CA ALA A 20 10.50 -4.01 -22.35
C ALA A 20 10.46 -4.78 -23.68
N GLU A 21 10.22 -6.09 -23.64
CA GLU A 21 10.18 -6.94 -24.84
C GLU A 21 9.12 -6.48 -25.85
N LYS A 22 7.93 -6.09 -25.37
CA LYS A 22 6.86 -5.52 -26.20
C LYS A 22 7.23 -4.20 -26.88
N GLN A 23 8.25 -3.52 -26.38
CA GLN A 23 8.75 -2.25 -26.89
C GLN A 23 10.16 -2.41 -27.51
N GLY A 24 10.57 -3.64 -27.84
CA GLY A 24 11.83 -3.92 -28.54
C GLY A 24 13.09 -3.88 -27.67
N VAL A 25 12.95 -3.84 -26.34
CA VAL A 25 14.06 -3.80 -25.39
C VAL A 25 14.31 -5.19 -24.81
N LYS A 26 15.52 -5.73 -25.01
CA LYS A 26 15.92 -7.06 -24.51
C LYS A 26 16.09 -7.05 -22.99
N ALA A 27 15.60 -8.10 -22.33
CA ALA A 27 15.72 -8.28 -20.89
C ALA A 27 16.43 -9.59 -20.56
N ALA A 28 17.24 -9.60 -19.49
CA ALA A 28 17.84 -10.79 -18.93
C ALA A 28 17.69 -10.80 -17.41
N THR A 29 17.11 -11.86 -16.89
CA THR A 29 16.80 -11.98 -15.47
C THR A 29 17.44 -13.22 -14.88
N PHE A 30 18.16 -13.05 -13.78
CA PHE A 30 18.84 -14.10 -13.04
C PHE A 30 18.11 -14.29 -11.70
N PHE A 31 16.96 -14.96 -11.76
CA PHE A 31 16.15 -15.31 -10.59
C PHE A 31 16.17 -16.82 -10.33
N TRP A 32 16.35 -17.22 -9.07
CA TRP A 32 15.94 -18.54 -8.56
C TRP A 32 16.75 -19.81 -8.89
N PRO A 33 18.05 -19.79 -9.24
CA PRO A 33 18.89 -20.95 -9.03
C PRO A 33 19.62 -20.80 -7.69
N TRP A 34 18.96 -21.19 -6.58
CA TRP A 34 19.52 -21.18 -5.22
C TRP A 34 20.86 -21.94 -5.12
N VAL A 35 21.09 -22.85 -6.08
CA VAL A 35 22.31 -23.64 -6.23
C VAL A 35 23.48 -22.86 -6.86
N ILE A 36 23.24 -21.69 -7.46
CA ILE A 36 24.27 -20.84 -8.06
C ILE A 36 24.65 -19.73 -7.06
N PRO A 37 25.92 -19.66 -6.63
CA PRO A 37 26.42 -18.59 -5.75
C PRO A 37 26.17 -17.20 -6.34
N LEU A 38 25.87 -16.21 -5.49
CA LEU A 38 25.51 -14.85 -5.93
C LEU A 38 26.64 -14.20 -6.75
N GLU A 39 27.90 -14.46 -6.42
CA GLU A 39 29.09 -14.04 -7.17
C GLU A 39 29.03 -14.49 -8.62
N ARG A 40 28.64 -15.76 -8.85
CA ARG A 40 28.50 -16.30 -10.21
C ARG A 40 27.36 -15.61 -10.95
N ARG A 41 26.26 -15.28 -10.27
CA ARG A 41 25.15 -14.51 -10.86
C ARG A 41 25.63 -13.13 -11.31
N ILE A 42 26.38 -12.41 -10.47
CA ILE A 42 26.96 -11.10 -10.81
C ILE A 42 27.95 -11.20 -11.97
N LEU A 43 28.82 -12.22 -11.98
CA LEU A 43 29.73 -12.46 -13.11
C LEU A 43 28.96 -12.73 -14.42
N THR A 44 27.82 -13.42 -14.37
CA THR A 44 26.97 -13.61 -15.54
C THR A 44 26.35 -12.28 -16.02
N ILE A 45 25.89 -11.41 -15.11
CA ILE A 45 25.42 -10.07 -15.49
C ILE A 45 26.52 -9.28 -16.21
N LEU A 46 27.75 -9.28 -15.67
CA LEU A 46 28.90 -8.63 -16.30
C LEU A 46 29.24 -9.24 -17.66
N SER A 47 29.14 -10.56 -17.80
CA SER A 47 29.33 -11.24 -19.09
C SER A 47 28.28 -10.83 -20.12
N TRP A 48 27.02 -10.72 -19.73
CA TRP A 48 25.94 -10.27 -20.63
C TRP A 48 26.11 -8.81 -21.04
N LEU A 49 26.63 -7.95 -20.14
CA LEU A 49 26.97 -6.57 -20.48
C LEU A 49 28.09 -6.45 -21.53
N HIS A 50 28.87 -7.51 -21.74
CA HIS A 50 29.93 -7.55 -22.77
C HIS A 50 29.44 -8.10 -24.12
N LEU A 51 28.18 -8.53 -24.22
CA LEU A 51 27.63 -9.02 -25.49
C LEU A 51 27.58 -7.90 -26.54
N PRO A 52 27.63 -8.27 -27.85
CA PRO A 52 27.36 -7.36 -28.95
C PRO A 52 26.00 -6.67 -28.80
N ASP A 53 25.87 -5.45 -29.34
CA ASP A 53 24.67 -4.61 -29.16
C ASP A 53 23.37 -5.28 -29.62
N ASP A 54 23.43 -6.11 -30.65
CA ASP A 54 22.29 -6.85 -31.20
C ASP A 54 21.86 -8.06 -30.35
N GLU A 55 22.68 -8.50 -29.39
CA GLU A 55 22.37 -9.56 -28.44
C GLU A 55 22.20 -9.04 -26.99
N ARG A 56 22.84 -7.92 -26.66
CA ARG A 56 22.95 -7.41 -25.30
C ARG A 56 21.59 -6.97 -24.71
N PRO A 57 21.25 -7.45 -23.50
CA PRO A 57 20.10 -6.95 -22.75
C PRO A 57 20.31 -5.51 -22.26
N TYR A 58 19.20 -4.79 -22.04
CA TYR A 58 19.19 -3.45 -21.42
C TYR A 58 18.46 -3.46 -20.08
N VAL A 59 17.67 -4.50 -19.81
CA VAL A 59 17.07 -4.75 -18.50
C VAL A 59 17.76 -5.94 -17.86
N PHE A 60 18.34 -5.72 -16.68
CA PHE A 60 18.99 -6.75 -15.90
C PHE A 60 18.32 -6.87 -14.53
N ALA A 61 18.09 -8.09 -14.09
CA ALA A 61 17.65 -8.35 -12.72
C ALA A 61 18.45 -9.50 -12.12
N VAL A 62 18.90 -9.33 -10.88
CA VAL A 62 19.58 -10.36 -10.10
C VAL A 62 18.98 -10.38 -8.70
N HIS A 63 18.80 -11.57 -8.15
CA HIS A 63 18.25 -11.76 -6.81
C HIS A 63 19.26 -12.44 -5.89
N SER A 64 19.22 -12.03 -4.63
CA SER A 64 19.91 -12.67 -3.52
C SER A 64 18.87 -13.12 -2.51
N GLU A 65 18.99 -14.36 -2.06
CA GLU A 65 18.18 -14.90 -0.95
C GLU A 65 18.65 -14.41 0.42
N GLN A 66 19.76 -13.67 0.44
CA GLN A 66 20.34 -13.04 1.62
C GLN A 66 20.06 -11.53 1.61
N PRO A 67 19.84 -10.91 2.79
CA PRO A 67 20.06 -11.46 4.13
C PRO A 67 18.86 -12.23 4.71
N ASP A 68 17.77 -12.41 3.95
CA ASP A 68 16.52 -13.02 4.43
C ASP A 68 16.70 -14.39 5.10
N THR A 69 17.40 -15.30 4.43
CA THR A 69 17.62 -16.66 4.94
C THR A 69 18.33 -16.66 6.29
N PHE A 70 19.36 -15.83 6.46
CA PHE A 70 20.02 -15.69 7.76
C PHE A 70 19.16 -14.95 8.77
N GLY A 71 18.38 -13.94 8.35
CA GLY A 71 17.42 -13.23 9.19
C GLY A 71 16.41 -14.18 9.83
N HIS A 72 15.87 -15.13 9.07
CA HIS A 72 15.00 -16.18 9.60
C HIS A 72 15.71 -17.12 10.58
N ARG A 73 16.95 -17.53 10.26
CA ARG A 73 17.69 -18.54 11.04
C ARG A 73 18.31 -18.02 12.32
N LEU A 74 18.73 -16.75 12.33
CA LEU A 74 19.52 -16.15 13.39
C LEU A 74 18.76 -15.04 14.13
N GLY A 75 17.75 -14.46 13.48
CA GLY A 75 17.02 -13.29 13.97
C GLY A 75 17.70 -11.98 13.54
N PRO A 76 16.93 -10.92 13.25
CA PRO A 76 17.44 -9.68 12.63
C PRO A 76 18.41 -8.88 13.51
N LEU A 77 18.51 -9.19 14.80
CA LEU A 77 19.40 -8.49 15.75
C LEU A 77 20.62 -9.33 16.16
N SER A 78 20.82 -10.50 15.54
CA SER A 78 21.98 -11.34 15.84
C SER A 78 23.26 -10.75 15.26
N SER A 79 24.33 -10.67 16.06
CA SER A 79 25.66 -10.26 15.60
C SER A 79 26.24 -11.22 14.55
N GLU A 80 25.72 -12.45 14.46
CA GLU A 80 26.09 -13.41 13.42
C GLU A 80 25.64 -12.97 12.01
N LEU A 81 24.75 -11.97 11.89
CA LEU A 81 24.38 -11.36 10.60
C LEU A 81 25.44 -10.43 10.02
N ASP A 82 26.41 -9.96 10.82
CA ASP A 82 27.41 -9.00 10.36
C ASP A 82 28.23 -9.53 9.17
N ASN A 83 28.64 -10.81 9.24
CA ASN A 83 29.44 -11.43 8.17
C ASN A 83 28.62 -11.62 6.88
N PRO A 84 27.41 -12.24 6.90
CA PRO A 84 26.55 -12.30 5.74
C PRO A 84 26.26 -10.93 5.10
N LEU A 85 26.06 -9.88 5.90
CA LEU A 85 25.84 -8.53 5.37
C LEU A 85 27.09 -7.98 4.67
N ARG A 86 28.29 -8.19 5.25
CA ARG A 86 29.56 -7.83 4.60
C ARG A 86 29.80 -8.61 3.30
N GLU A 87 29.39 -9.87 3.24
CA GLU A 87 29.49 -10.68 2.01
C GLU A 87 28.60 -10.09 0.90
N ILE A 88 27.34 -9.75 1.19
CA ILE A 88 26.45 -9.10 0.21
C ILE A 88 27.03 -7.76 -0.25
N ASP A 89 27.51 -6.93 0.67
CA ASP A 89 28.14 -5.64 0.35
C ASP A 89 29.37 -5.82 -0.57
N SER A 90 30.23 -6.79 -0.26
CA SER A 90 31.39 -7.16 -1.09
C SER A 90 30.97 -7.56 -2.51
N ILE A 91 29.88 -8.33 -2.65
CA ILE A 91 29.36 -8.78 -3.94
C ILE A 91 28.77 -7.62 -4.76
N ILE A 92 28.09 -6.67 -4.11
CA ILE A 92 27.70 -5.40 -4.74
C ILE A 92 28.96 -4.64 -5.17
N GLY A 93 30.01 -4.63 -4.35
CA GLY A 93 31.32 -4.09 -4.69
C GLY A 93 31.93 -4.75 -5.93
N HIS A 94 31.83 -6.06 -6.09
CA HIS A 94 32.27 -6.78 -7.29
C HIS A 94 31.52 -6.34 -8.55
N LEU A 95 30.20 -6.14 -8.46
CA LEU A 95 29.41 -5.58 -9.58
C LEU A 95 29.95 -4.20 -9.96
N MET A 96 30.09 -3.29 -8.99
CA MET A 96 30.54 -1.92 -9.24
C MET A 96 31.97 -1.87 -9.80
N ASN A 97 32.87 -2.71 -9.30
CA ASN A 97 34.24 -2.84 -9.81
C ASN A 97 34.26 -3.39 -11.24
N GLY A 98 33.44 -4.40 -11.55
CA GLY A 98 33.29 -4.93 -12.90
C GLY A 98 32.77 -3.87 -13.88
N LEU A 99 31.72 -3.14 -13.50
CA LEU A 99 31.21 -2.00 -14.28
C LEU A 99 32.29 -0.93 -14.49
N LYS A 100 33.15 -0.68 -13.49
CA LYS A 100 34.26 0.28 -13.62
C LYS A 100 35.32 -0.19 -14.61
N GLN A 101 35.74 -1.46 -14.52
CA GLN A 101 36.71 -2.06 -15.44
C GLN A 101 36.22 -2.06 -16.90
N MET A 102 34.90 -2.19 -17.11
CA MET A 102 34.26 -2.11 -18.42
C MET A 102 33.97 -0.67 -18.88
N ASN A 103 34.35 0.35 -18.12
CA ASN A 103 33.99 1.77 -18.34
C ASN A 103 32.47 2.05 -18.36
N LEU A 104 31.66 1.17 -17.77
CA LEU A 104 30.20 1.25 -17.69
C LEU A 104 29.67 1.88 -16.38
N HIS A 105 30.51 2.05 -15.36
CA HIS A 105 30.11 2.58 -14.04
C HIS A 105 29.47 3.99 -14.07
N ARG A 106 29.61 4.75 -15.15
CA ARG A 106 28.95 6.07 -15.35
C ARG A 106 27.86 6.03 -16.44
N CYS A 107 27.58 4.85 -16.99
CA CYS A 107 26.62 4.62 -18.06
C CYS A 107 25.39 3.83 -17.56
N VAL A 108 25.61 2.87 -16.65
CA VAL A 108 24.55 2.00 -16.14
C VAL A 108 23.82 2.64 -14.95
N ASN A 109 22.48 2.55 -14.95
CA ASN A 109 21.67 2.80 -13.77
C ASN A 109 21.51 1.51 -12.96
N VAL A 110 21.91 1.53 -11.70
CA VAL A 110 21.83 0.44 -10.73
C VAL A 110 20.79 0.80 -9.68
N ILE A 111 19.82 -0.09 -9.48
CA ILE A 111 18.85 -0.02 -8.38
C ILE A 111 19.14 -1.18 -7.42
N VAL A 112 19.50 -0.86 -6.19
CA VAL A 112 19.56 -1.83 -5.08
C VAL A 112 18.27 -1.67 -4.29
N VAL A 113 17.48 -2.73 -4.19
CA VAL A 113 16.18 -2.70 -3.52
C VAL A 113 15.94 -4.01 -2.79
N GLY A 114 15.33 -3.95 -1.62
CA GLY A 114 14.81 -5.13 -0.94
C GLY A 114 13.31 -5.30 -1.16
N ASP A 115 12.80 -6.50 -0.92
CA ASP A 115 11.39 -6.83 -1.09
C ASP A 115 10.57 -6.55 0.17
N HIS A 116 11.13 -6.81 1.36
CA HIS A 116 10.60 -6.52 2.69
C HIS A 116 11.73 -6.33 3.71
N GLY A 117 11.37 -6.06 4.96
CA GLY A 117 12.27 -6.12 6.11
C GLY A 117 12.17 -7.45 6.87
N MET A 118 12.62 -7.46 8.13
CA MET A 118 12.66 -8.65 8.99
C MET A 118 12.36 -8.25 10.44
N GLU A 119 11.54 -9.04 11.14
CA GLU A 119 11.17 -8.83 12.55
C GLU A 119 11.60 -10.02 13.39
N GLU A 120 11.94 -9.78 14.67
CA GLU A 120 12.21 -10.88 15.61
C GLU A 120 10.95 -11.73 15.81
N ALA A 121 11.07 -13.02 15.62
CA ALA A 121 9.96 -13.96 15.79
C ALA A 121 10.44 -15.20 16.54
N HIS A 122 9.62 -15.73 17.45
CA HIS A 122 10.00 -16.87 18.28
C HIS A 122 8.78 -17.76 18.57
N CYS A 123 8.99 -19.07 18.75
CA CYS A 123 7.90 -20.02 18.96
C CYS A 123 7.11 -19.74 20.25
N ASP A 124 7.72 -19.11 21.24
CA ASP A 124 7.08 -18.74 22.51
C ASP A 124 6.01 -17.65 22.32
N ARG A 125 6.06 -16.92 21.19
CA ARG A 125 5.06 -15.93 20.78
C ARG A 125 4.19 -16.48 19.67
N THR A 126 3.53 -17.61 19.93
CA THR A 126 2.62 -18.25 18.98
C THR A 126 1.23 -18.39 19.59
N GLU A 127 0.26 -17.76 18.93
CA GLU A 127 -1.15 -18.00 19.15
C GLU A 127 -1.56 -19.32 18.47
N PHE A 128 -2.43 -20.10 19.11
CA PHE A 128 -2.91 -21.36 18.56
C PHE A 128 -4.42 -21.32 18.36
N LEU A 129 -4.90 -21.54 17.14
CA LEU A 129 -6.34 -21.54 16.85
C LEU A 129 -7.12 -22.58 17.65
N SER A 130 -6.47 -23.68 18.07
CA SER A 130 -7.06 -24.69 18.96
C SER A 130 -7.51 -24.14 20.31
N SER A 131 -6.98 -23.00 20.75
CA SER A 131 -7.35 -22.34 22.02
C SER A 131 -8.60 -21.47 21.91
N TYR A 132 -9.18 -21.34 20.72
CA TYR A 132 -10.34 -20.50 20.43
C TYR A 132 -11.57 -21.39 20.12
N PRO A 133 -12.81 -20.87 20.27
CA PRO A 133 -14.05 -21.62 20.01
C PRO A 133 -14.30 -21.84 18.51
N LEU A 134 -13.41 -22.59 17.86
CA LEU A 134 -13.46 -22.95 16.45
C LEU A 134 -13.32 -24.45 16.27
N ASN A 135 -14.05 -25.00 15.29
CA ASN A 135 -13.75 -26.33 14.78
C ASN A 135 -12.56 -26.25 13.81
N ILE A 136 -11.36 -26.43 14.33
CA ILE A 136 -10.12 -26.32 13.55
C ILE A 136 -10.02 -27.37 12.43
N ASP A 137 -10.74 -28.49 12.50
CA ASP A 137 -10.69 -29.55 11.49
C ASP A 137 -11.45 -29.21 10.21
N LYS A 138 -12.42 -28.29 10.30
CA LYS A 138 -13.20 -27.78 9.17
C LYS A 138 -12.54 -26.62 8.42
N ILE A 139 -11.41 -26.10 8.93
CA ILE A 139 -10.70 -24.96 8.34
C ILE A 139 -9.28 -25.33 7.89
N GLN A 140 -8.80 -24.59 6.91
CA GLN A 140 -7.40 -24.54 6.52
C GLN A 140 -6.85 -23.17 6.91
N LEU A 141 -5.78 -23.19 7.73
CA LEU A 141 -5.01 -22.01 8.12
C LEU A 141 -3.73 -21.96 7.29
N ILE A 142 -3.43 -20.80 6.71
CA ILE A 142 -2.06 -20.41 6.36
C ILE A 142 -1.45 -19.73 7.60
N PRO A 143 -0.47 -20.35 8.26
CA PRO A 143 0.10 -19.87 9.52
C PRO A 143 1.20 -18.81 9.30
N GLY A 144 1.73 -18.27 10.40
CA GLY A 144 2.89 -17.36 10.43
C GLY A 144 2.56 -15.97 10.99
N SER A 145 3.31 -14.98 10.55
CA SER A 145 3.16 -13.54 10.87
C SER A 145 1.87 -12.90 10.33
N LEU A 146 1.16 -13.55 9.39
CA LEU A 146 -0.13 -13.14 8.87
C LEU A 146 -1.02 -14.37 8.65
N GLY A 147 -1.93 -14.62 9.59
CA GLY A 147 -2.86 -15.73 9.48
C GLY A 147 -3.90 -15.51 8.40
N ARG A 148 -4.20 -16.57 7.63
CA ARG A 148 -5.30 -16.56 6.66
C ARG A 148 -6.09 -17.84 6.72
N ILE A 149 -7.41 -17.73 6.78
CA ILE A 149 -8.31 -18.88 6.99
C ILE A 149 -9.31 -19.00 5.85
N ARG A 150 -9.39 -20.21 5.29
CA ARG A 150 -10.42 -20.65 4.33
C ARG A 150 -11.06 -21.95 4.82
N PRO A 151 -12.23 -22.35 4.28
CA PRO A 151 -12.75 -23.68 4.60
C PRO A 151 -11.81 -24.76 4.07
N ARG A 152 -11.72 -25.89 4.78
CA ARG A 152 -10.93 -27.05 4.34
C ARG A 152 -11.55 -27.73 3.12
N ASP A 153 -12.88 -27.81 3.10
CA ASP A 153 -13.65 -28.19 1.93
C ASP A 153 -14.22 -26.92 1.27
N PRO A 154 -13.76 -26.53 0.07
CA PRO A 154 -14.28 -25.37 -0.65
C PRO A 154 -15.79 -25.41 -0.93
N LYS A 155 -16.42 -26.59 -0.86
CA LYS A 155 -17.86 -26.78 -1.07
C LYS A 155 -18.68 -26.80 0.24
N SER A 156 -18.03 -26.57 1.38
CA SER A 156 -18.69 -26.60 2.69
C SER A 156 -19.83 -25.58 2.77
N SER A 157 -21.07 -26.06 2.88
CA SER A 157 -22.25 -25.21 3.10
C SER A 157 -22.36 -24.67 4.53
N THR A 158 -21.60 -25.24 5.46
CA THR A 158 -21.62 -24.86 6.89
C THR A 158 -20.55 -23.84 7.28
N TYR A 159 -19.66 -23.47 6.35
CA TYR A 159 -18.63 -22.48 6.63
C TYR A 159 -19.18 -21.06 6.41
N ASP A 160 -19.20 -20.27 7.48
CA ASP A 160 -19.47 -18.83 7.40
C ASP A 160 -18.25 -18.06 7.95
N PRO A 161 -17.54 -17.27 7.13
CA PRO A 161 -16.40 -16.49 7.59
C PRO A 161 -16.78 -15.46 8.67
N LYS A 162 -18.04 -14.97 8.70
CA LYS A 162 -18.52 -14.06 9.76
C LYS A 162 -18.54 -14.76 11.12
N VAL A 163 -18.99 -16.01 11.16
CA VAL A 163 -18.98 -16.83 12.38
C VAL A 163 -17.54 -17.10 12.82
N VAL A 164 -16.62 -17.38 11.89
CA VAL A 164 -15.18 -17.54 12.22
C VAL A 164 -14.63 -16.26 12.85
N VAL A 165 -14.88 -15.09 12.26
CA VAL A 165 -14.43 -13.81 12.82
C VAL A 165 -15.06 -13.59 14.21
N ALA A 166 -16.37 -13.75 14.37
CA ALA A 166 -17.05 -13.56 15.66
C ALA A 166 -16.54 -14.51 16.75
N ASN A 167 -16.16 -15.74 16.38
CA ASN A 167 -15.57 -16.72 17.29
C ASN A 167 -14.10 -16.44 17.62
N LEU A 168 -13.44 -15.53 16.91
CA LEU A 168 -12.07 -15.10 17.16
C LEU A 168 -11.99 -13.69 17.77
N THR A 169 -13.03 -12.86 17.64
CA THR A 169 -13.00 -11.48 18.12
C THR A 169 -13.13 -11.43 19.65
N CYS A 170 -12.14 -10.78 20.29
CA CYS A 170 -12.15 -10.43 21.72
C CYS A 170 -12.38 -11.64 22.65
N LYS A 171 -11.78 -12.79 22.35
CA LYS A 171 -11.98 -14.01 23.16
C LYS A 171 -11.04 -14.11 24.35
N MET A 172 -9.88 -13.47 24.27
CA MET A 172 -8.92 -13.41 25.36
C MET A 172 -8.39 -11.98 25.52
N PRO A 173 -8.19 -11.49 26.76
CA PRO A 173 -7.59 -10.18 27.01
C PRO A 173 -6.18 -10.03 26.41
N THR A 174 -5.43 -11.12 26.34
CA THR A 174 -4.05 -11.20 25.82
C THR A 174 -3.98 -11.70 24.38
N GLN A 175 -5.04 -11.50 23.59
CA GLN A 175 -5.07 -11.95 22.21
C GLN A 175 -4.18 -11.06 21.33
N HIS A 176 -3.17 -11.65 20.68
CA HIS A 176 -2.17 -10.92 19.90
C HIS A 176 -2.46 -10.85 18.39
N PHE A 177 -3.74 -10.91 18.02
CA PHE A 177 -4.18 -10.69 16.65
C PHE A 177 -5.60 -10.13 16.57
N LYS A 178 -5.91 -9.47 15.46
CA LYS A 178 -7.27 -9.01 15.15
C LYS A 178 -7.81 -9.77 13.94
N PRO A 179 -8.93 -10.50 14.07
CA PRO A 179 -9.56 -11.17 12.94
C PRO A 179 -10.34 -10.16 12.09
N TYR A 180 -10.22 -10.26 10.77
CA TYR A 180 -10.96 -9.46 9.81
C TYR A 180 -11.56 -10.35 8.74
N LEU A 181 -12.76 -10.02 8.29
CA LEU A 181 -13.16 -10.39 6.93
C LEU A 181 -12.29 -9.60 5.96
N LYS A 182 -11.83 -10.20 4.85
CA LYS A 182 -10.92 -9.52 3.91
C LYS A 182 -11.41 -8.14 3.47
N GLN A 183 -12.72 -7.96 3.27
CA GLN A 183 -13.30 -6.67 2.87
C GLN A 183 -13.23 -5.58 3.94
N HIS A 184 -13.05 -5.96 5.21
CA HIS A 184 -12.96 -5.06 6.36
C HIS A 184 -11.51 -4.78 6.78
N LEU A 185 -10.52 -5.35 6.09
CA LEU A 185 -9.13 -4.97 6.29
C LEU A 185 -8.92 -3.47 6.02
N PRO A 186 -7.96 -2.82 6.70
CA PRO A 186 -7.58 -1.44 6.40
C PRO A 186 -7.32 -1.26 4.89
N LYS A 187 -8.04 -0.32 4.25
CA LYS A 187 -7.99 -0.12 2.79
C LYS A 187 -6.59 0.09 2.25
N ARG A 188 -5.72 0.75 3.03
CA ARG A 188 -4.29 0.96 2.73
C ARG A 188 -3.49 -0.31 2.45
N LEU A 189 -3.97 -1.50 2.85
CA LEU A 189 -3.30 -2.76 2.55
C LEU A 189 -3.58 -3.24 1.12
N HIS A 190 -4.65 -2.74 0.49
CA HIS A 190 -5.12 -3.17 -0.83
C HIS A 190 -5.23 -4.71 -0.98
N TYR A 191 -5.54 -5.42 0.12
CA TYR A 191 -5.39 -6.87 0.24
C TYR A 191 -6.72 -7.61 0.40
N ALA A 192 -7.66 -7.36 -0.53
CA ALA A 192 -8.99 -7.98 -0.49
C ALA A 192 -9.53 -8.42 -1.86
N ASN A 193 -9.18 -7.70 -2.93
CA ASN A 193 -9.80 -7.88 -4.25
C ASN A 193 -9.12 -8.99 -5.09
N ASN A 194 -9.07 -10.21 -4.56
CA ASN A 194 -8.62 -11.38 -5.31
C ASN A 194 -9.18 -12.68 -4.73
N ARG A 195 -9.66 -13.60 -5.58
CA ARG A 195 -10.14 -14.92 -5.14
C ARG A 195 -9.10 -15.79 -4.44
N ARG A 196 -7.80 -15.51 -4.64
CA ARG A 196 -6.70 -16.22 -3.99
C ARG A 196 -6.51 -15.79 -2.53
N ILE A 197 -7.06 -14.63 -2.16
CA ILE A 197 -7.03 -14.10 -0.80
C ILE A 197 -8.17 -14.73 -0.01
N GLU A 198 -7.82 -15.40 1.07
CA GLU A 198 -8.74 -16.06 2.00
C GLU A 198 -9.81 -15.11 2.56
N ASP A 199 -10.95 -15.66 2.97
CA ASP A 199 -12.08 -14.85 3.43
C ASP A 199 -11.83 -14.20 4.80
N VAL A 200 -10.99 -14.83 5.64
CA VAL A 200 -10.64 -14.35 6.98
C VAL A 200 -9.14 -14.16 7.12
N HIS A 201 -8.75 -13.00 7.65
CA HIS A 201 -7.37 -12.62 7.94
C HIS A 201 -7.17 -12.41 9.42
N LEU A 202 -6.01 -12.80 9.94
CA LEU A 202 -5.58 -12.57 11.30
C LEU A 202 -4.41 -11.61 11.25
N LEU A 203 -4.69 -10.33 11.47
CA LEU A 203 -3.67 -9.30 11.51
C LEU A 203 -2.93 -9.43 12.84
N MET A 204 -1.74 -10.02 12.80
CA MET A 204 -0.94 -10.30 13.99
C MET A 204 -0.29 -9.03 14.53
N GLU A 205 -0.14 -8.95 15.84
CA GLU A 205 0.78 -8.00 16.46
C GLU A 205 2.23 -8.37 16.13
N ARG A 206 3.13 -7.38 16.20
CA ARG A 206 4.56 -7.58 15.94
C ARG A 206 5.09 -8.74 16.77
N LYS A 207 5.97 -9.53 16.16
CA LYS A 207 6.68 -10.67 16.78
C LYS A 207 5.81 -11.88 17.16
N TRP A 208 4.50 -11.82 16.90
CA TRP A 208 3.54 -12.90 17.20
C TRP A 208 3.15 -13.66 15.95
N HIS A 209 3.08 -14.98 16.07
CA HIS A 209 2.64 -15.87 15.00
C HIS A 209 1.29 -16.50 15.34
N ILE A 210 0.62 -17.00 14.31
CA ILE A 210 -0.51 -17.91 14.46
C ILE A 210 -0.15 -19.29 13.91
N ALA A 211 -0.51 -20.32 14.66
CA ALA A 211 -0.47 -21.71 14.24
C ALA A 211 -1.82 -22.40 14.50
N LYS A 212 -2.02 -23.56 13.86
CA LYS A 212 -3.31 -24.26 13.94
C LYS A 212 -3.53 -24.91 15.32
N LYS A 213 -2.54 -25.64 15.81
CA LYS A 213 -2.56 -26.34 17.09
C LYS A 213 -1.17 -26.40 17.69
N MET A 214 -1.08 -26.49 19.01
CA MET A 214 0.18 -26.74 19.70
C MET A 214 0.72 -28.12 19.30
N PRO A 215 2.03 -28.27 19.03
CA PRO A 215 2.62 -29.57 18.75
C PRO A 215 2.59 -30.48 19.99
N GLU A 216 2.27 -31.76 19.80
CA GLU A 216 2.19 -32.77 20.89
C GLU A 216 3.54 -33.01 21.59
N LYS A 217 4.65 -32.76 20.89
CA LYS A 217 6.00 -32.75 21.46
C LYS A 217 6.56 -31.34 21.34
N LEU A 218 6.88 -30.74 22.50
CA LEU A 218 7.63 -29.50 22.56
C LEU A 218 8.98 -29.70 21.85
N ARG A 219 9.26 -28.86 20.85
CA ARG A 219 10.57 -28.88 20.19
C ARG A 219 11.61 -28.33 21.17
N ALA A 220 12.77 -28.96 21.24
CA ALA A 220 13.88 -28.50 22.08
C ALA A 220 14.44 -27.13 21.64
N ARG A 221 14.18 -26.70 20.40
CA ARG A 221 14.60 -25.40 19.85
C ARG A 221 13.52 -24.83 18.94
N CYS A 222 13.42 -23.50 18.90
CA CYS A 222 12.62 -22.80 17.92
C CYS A 222 13.19 -23.03 16.51
N GLY A 223 12.32 -23.15 15.51
CA GLY A 223 12.72 -23.36 14.12
C GLY A 223 13.02 -22.07 13.35
N PHE A 224 12.80 -20.91 13.96
CA PHE A 224 12.99 -19.59 13.36
C PHE A 224 13.24 -18.55 14.46
N PHE A 225 13.99 -17.51 14.15
CA PHE A 225 14.31 -16.39 15.04
C PHE A 225 13.96 -15.03 14.43
N GLY A 226 13.62 -15.03 13.13
CA GLY A 226 13.03 -13.91 12.43
C GLY A 226 11.89 -14.36 11.53
N ASP A 227 10.94 -13.47 11.29
CA ASP A 227 9.92 -13.62 10.25
C ASP A 227 9.49 -12.24 9.72
N HIS A 228 8.77 -12.24 8.61
CA HIS A 228 8.24 -11.06 7.95
C HIS A 228 6.83 -11.34 7.41
N GLY A 229 6.14 -10.32 6.91
CA GLY A 229 4.75 -10.43 6.43
C GLY A 229 3.70 -9.78 7.34
N PHE A 230 4.16 -9.13 8.42
CA PHE A 230 3.35 -8.24 9.24
C PHE A 230 2.87 -7.01 8.45
N ASP A 231 2.08 -6.17 9.10
CA ASP A 231 1.61 -4.90 8.56
C ASP A 231 2.73 -4.06 7.93
N ASN A 232 2.55 -3.64 6.67
CA ASN A 232 3.56 -2.92 5.88
C ASN A 232 3.95 -1.54 6.45
N LYS A 233 3.20 -0.99 7.42
CA LYS A 233 3.57 0.24 8.12
C LYS A 233 4.47 0.01 9.34
N ILE A 234 4.74 -1.23 9.73
CA ILE A 234 5.69 -1.53 10.79
C ILE A 234 7.11 -1.21 10.31
N THR A 235 7.87 -0.48 11.12
CA THR A 235 9.23 -0.04 10.76
C THR A 235 10.17 -1.18 10.38
N SER A 236 10.11 -2.32 11.07
CA SER A 236 10.92 -3.51 10.76
C SER A 236 10.53 -4.21 9.47
N MET A 237 9.37 -3.90 8.87
CA MET A 237 8.94 -4.41 7.56
C MET A 237 9.36 -3.51 6.40
N ARG A 238 9.90 -2.31 6.70
CA ARG A 238 10.46 -1.42 5.69
C ARG A 238 11.73 -2.04 5.11
N THR A 239 12.06 -1.64 3.90
CA THR A 239 13.18 -2.21 3.14
C THR A 239 14.04 -1.11 2.52
N ILE A 240 15.17 -1.49 1.95
CA ILE A 240 16.14 -0.56 1.38
C ILE A 240 15.77 -0.17 -0.06
N PHE A 241 16.16 1.03 -0.45
CA PHE A 241 16.23 1.48 -1.83
C PHE A 241 17.46 2.38 -2.01
N MET A 242 18.24 2.12 -3.06
CA MET A 242 19.33 2.97 -3.51
C MET A 242 19.36 3.00 -5.04
N GLY A 243 19.24 4.20 -5.62
CA GLY A 243 19.45 4.44 -7.05
C GLY A 243 20.82 5.06 -7.30
N HIS A 244 21.62 4.46 -8.17
CA HIS A 244 22.95 4.96 -8.55
C HIS A 244 23.12 4.91 -10.06
N GLY A 245 23.56 6.00 -10.69
CA GLY A 245 23.81 6.02 -12.13
C GLY A 245 23.67 7.41 -12.75
N PRO A 246 23.77 7.51 -14.09
CA PRO A 246 23.67 8.79 -14.79
C PRO A 246 22.31 9.46 -14.59
N SER A 247 21.21 8.70 -14.45
CA SER A 247 19.85 9.26 -14.40
C SER A 247 19.41 9.70 -12.99
N PHE A 248 20.02 9.18 -11.93
CA PHE A 248 19.68 9.54 -10.54
C PHE A 248 20.44 10.79 -10.08
N LYS A 249 19.79 11.64 -9.27
CA LYS A 249 20.44 12.78 -8.61
C LYS A 249 21.51 12.28 -7.62
N PHE A 250 22.64 12.98 -7.56
CA PHE A 250 23.74 12.62 -6.67
C PHE A 250 23.41 13.00 -5.22
N GLN A 251 23.66 12.10 -4.26
CA GLN A 251 23.45 12.31 -2.82
C GLN A 251 22.05 12.83 -2.45
N LYS A 252 21.04 12.54 -3.26
CA LYS A 252 19.66 12.93 -2.99
C LYS A 252 19.01 11.91 -2.05
N LYS A 253 18.58 12.38 -0.88
CA LYS A 253 17.65 11.64 -0.02
C LYS A 253 16.22 12.03 -0.41
N VAL A 254 15.36 11.03 -0.63
CA VAL A 254 13.93 11.22 -0.89
C VAL A 254 13.10 10.74 0.30
N PRO A 255 11.85 11.23 0.47
CA PRO A 255 10.92 10.70 1.46
C PRO A 255 10.66 9.20 1.28
N GLU A 256 10.09 8.56 2.31
CA GLU A 256 9.61 7.19 2.21
C GLU A 256 8.55 7.07 1.11
N PHE A 257 8.62 6.00 0.32
CA PHE A 257 7.68 5.73 -0.76
C PHE A 257 7.37 4.22 -0.84
N GLU A 258 6.30 3.87 -1.55
CA GLU A 258 5.88 2.48 -1.72
C GLU A 258 6.58 1.84 -2.93
N ASN A 259 6.98 0.57 -2.80
CA ASN A 259 7.74 -0.12 -3.86
C ASN A 259 6.98 -0.26 -5.20
N ILE A 260 5.64 -0.09 -5.19
CA ILE A 260 4.80 -0.07 -6.39
C ILE A 260 5.14 1.09 -7.33
N GLU A 261 5.70 2.18 -6.80
CA GLU A 261 6.12 3.37 -7.56
C GLU A 261 7.32 3.08 -8.47
N LEU A 262 8.15 2.07 -8.13
CA LEU A 262 9.39 1.78 -8.84
C LEU A 262 9.19 1.26 -10.26
N TYR A 263 8.02 0.71 -10.59
CA TYR A 263 7.73 0.28 -11.95
C TYR A 263 7.78 1.45 -12.94
N ASN A 264 7.18 2.60 -12.58
CA ASN A 264 7.18 3.80 -13.43
C ASN A 264 8.61 4.35 -13.57
N VAL A 265 9.37 4.42 -12.47
CA VAL A 265 10.77 4.87 -12.46
C VAL A 265 11.63 4.01 -13.37
N MET A 266 11.52 2.68 -13.27
CA MET A 266 12.28 1.80 -14.13
C MET A 266 11.88 1.91 -15.61
N CYS A 267 10.60 2.18 -15.91
CA CYS A 267 10.17 2.48 -17.27
C CYS A 267 10.82 3.77 -17.79
N ASP A 268 10.84 4.84 -17.00
CA ASP A 268 11.49 6.11 -17.35
C ASP A 268 12.98 5.94 -17.64
N LEU A 269 13.70 5.19 -16.79
CA LEU A 269 15.13 4.91 -16.96
C LEU A 269 15.46 4.16 -18.26
N LEU A 270 14.48 3.41 -18.79
CA LEU A 270 14.61 2.59 -20.00
C LEU A 270 13.96 3.24 -21.23
N GLY A 271 13.33 4.41 -21.08
CA GLY A 271 12.57 5.05 -22.16
C GLY A 271 11.32 4.26 -22.58
N LEU A 272 10.73 3.50 -21.65
CA LEU A 272 9.55 2.68 -21.90
C LEU A 272 8.26 3.42 -21.54
N LYS A 273 7.20 3.21 -22.31
CA LYS A 273 5.85 3.57 -21.90
C LYS A 273 5.35 2.58 -20.83
N PRO A 274 5.02 3.02 -19.60
CA PRO A 274 4.52 2.12 -18.57
C PRO A 274 3.13 1.58 -18.92
N ALA A 275 2.86 0.33 -18.55
CA ALA A 275 1.51 -0.22 -18.55
C ALA A 275 0.69 0.33 -17.36
N PRO A 276 -0.66 0.28 -17.41
CA PRO A 276 -1.49 0.67 -16.26
C PRO A 276 -1.09 -0.08 -14.99
N ASN A 277 -0.85 0.67 -13.91
CA ASN A 277 -0.37 0.16 -12.63
C ASN A 277 -0.88 1.05 -11.49
N ASN A 278 -0.58 0.67 -10.24
CA ASN A 278 -1.04 1.39 -9.05
C ASN A 278 -0.09 2.48 -8.55
N GLY A 279 1.12 2.61 -9.13
CA GLY A 279 2.04 3.68 -8.81
C GLY A 279 1.57 5.02 -9.43
N THR A 280 1.74 6.09 -8.69
CA THR A 280 1.43 7.45 -9.16
C THR A 280 2.56 7.94 -10.07
N TYR A 281 2.32 7.94 -11.38
CA TYR A 281 3.37 8.33 -12.34
C TYR A 281 3.83 9.78 -12.10
N GLY A 282 5.15 9.99 -12.00
CA GLY A 282 5.75 11.29 -11.68
C GLY A 282 5.98 11.54 -10.18
N SER A 283 5.41 10.72 -9.28
CA SER A 283 5.54 10.89 -7.81
C SER A 283 6.99 10.90 -7.33
N LEU A 284 7.88 10.22 -8.06
CA LEU A 284 9.30 10.09 -7.74
C LEU A 284 10.23 10.86 -8.67
N ASN A 285 9.72 11.82 -9.45
CA ASN A 285 10.55 12.65 -10.33
C ASN A 285 11.70 13.35 -9.62
N ASP A 286 11.52 13.70 -8.33
CA ASP A 286 12.57 14.37 -7.55
C ASP A 286 13.84 13.51 -7.32
N MET A 287 13.80 12.20 -7.59
CA MET A 287 15.00 11.36 -7.57
C MET A 287 15.81 11.39 -8.88
N LEU A 288 15.20 11.80 -9.99
CA LEU A 288 15.79 11.77 -11.33
C LEU A 288 16.38 13.13 -11.71
N LYS A 289 17.50 13.14 -12.45
CA LYS A 289 18.11 14.39 -12.94
C LYS A 289 17.27 15.06 -14.02
N ASP A 290 16.70 14.25 -14.91
CA ASP A 290 15.91 14.68 -16.06
C ASP A 290 14.71 13.72 -16.20
N PRO A 291 13.60 13.95 -15.47
CA PRO A 291 12.43 13.10 -15.53
C PRO A 291 11.72 13.24 -16.88
N PRO A 292 11.45 12.14 -17.61
CA PRO A 292 10.87 12.21 -18.96
C PRO A 292 9.36 12.51 -18.95
N PHE A 293 8.70 12.38 -17.80
CA PHE A 293 7.27 12.60 -17.62
C PHE A 293 7.01 13.76 -16.68
N GLU A 294 6.22 14.74 -17.12
CA GLU A 294 5.72 15.82 -16.29
C GLU A 294 4.27 15.53 -15.90
N PRO A 295 3.97 15.25 -14.61
CA PRO A 295 2.60 14.95 -14.19
C PRO A 295 1.72 16.20 -14.32
N SER A 296 0.54 16.04 -14.89
CA SER A 296 -0.51 17.04 -14.91
C SER A 296 -1.64 16.68 -13.93
N MET A 297 -2.38 17.68 -13.48
CA MET A 297 -3.64 17.45 -12.77
C MET A 297 -4.65 16.81 -13.73
N PRO A 298 -5.37 15.76 -13.32
CA PRO A 298 -6.35 15.14 -14.19
C PRO A 298 -7.53 16.10 -14.40
N GLU A 299 -8.07 16.11 -15.61
CA GLU A 299 -9.25 16.92 -15.93
C GLU A 299 -10.48 16.41 -15.18
N GLU A 300 -11.22 17.34 -14.58
CA GLU A 300 -12.44 17.00 -13.88
C GLU A 300 -13.50 16.44 -14.83
N VAL A 301 -14.14 15.34 -14.43
CA VAL A 301 -15.16 14.67 -15.25
C VAL A 301 -16.51 15.37 -15.11
N THR A 302 -16.85 15.81 -13.90
CA THR A 302 -18.15 16.41 -13.60
C THR A 302 -17.96 17.78 -12.97
N LEU A 303 -18.46 18.83 -13.63
CA LEU A 303 -18.54 20.18 -13.07
C LEU A 303 -19.78 20.34 -12.16
N PRO A 304 -19.73 21.22 -11.14
CA PRO A 304 -20.88 21.47 -10.28
C PRO A 304 -22.02 22.13 -11.07
N SER A 305 -23.24 21.67 -10.83
CA SER A 305 -24.46 22.30 -11.35
C SER A 305 -24.96 23.36 -10.37
N PRO A 306 -25.65 24.43 -10.86
CA PRO A 306 -26.34 25.37 -10.00
C PRO A 306 -27.23 24.63 -8.99
N ALA A 307 -27.21 25.07 -7.73
CA ALA A 307 -28.19 24.58 -6.77
C ALA A 307 -29.60 24.98 -7.24
N ASP A 308 -30.60 24.12 -7.03
CA ASP A 308 -31.98 24.50 -7.30
C ASP A 308 -32.37 25.61 -6.31
N PRO A 309 -32.86 26.78 -6.78
CA PRO A 309 -33.35 27.82 -5.89
C PRO A 309 -34.67 27.44 -5.19
N ASP A 310 -35.33 26.36 -5.60
CA ASP A 310 -36.70 26.06 -5.23
C ASP A 310 -36.87 24.72 -4.51
N ALA A 311 -36.91 24.78 -3.17
CA ALA A 311 -37.84 24.01 -2.35
C ALA A 311 -37.82 24.53 -0.90
N VAL A 312 -38.31 25.76 -0.67
CA VAL A 312 -38.75 26.16 0.68
C VAL A 312 -40.05 25.40 0.97
N VAL A 313 -39.91 24.12 1.30
CA VAL A 313 -40.98 23.33 1.90
C VAL A 313 -40.51 23.03 3.30
N THR A 314 -40.95 23.85 4.26
CA THR A 314 -40.85 23.53 5.68
C THR A 314 -41.67 22.26 5.92
N ARG A 315 -40.98 21.13 6.00
CA ARG A 315 -41.57 19.84 6.36
C ARG A 315 -41.30 19.57 7.83
N ASP A 316 -42.30 19.06 8.54
CA ASP A 316 -42.10 18.56 9.89
C ASP A 316 -41.17 17.33 9.85
N LEU A 317 -40.00 17.45 10.46
CA LEU A 317 -39.00 16.40 10.56
C LEU A 317 -39.18 15.52 11.81
N GLY A 318 -40.17 15.81 12.66
CA GLY A 318 -40.38 15.11 13.93
C GLY A 318 -39.22 15.29 14.92
N CYS A 319 -38.49 16.42 14.82
CA CYS A 319 -37.33 16.73 15.66
C CYS A 319 -37.75 17.57 16.89
N SER A 320 -37.09 17.35 18.03
CA SER A 320 -37.27 18.16 19.24
C SER A 320 -36.00 18.95 19.49
N CYS A 321 -36.00 20.24 19.10
CA CYS A 321 -34.85 21.11 19.29
C CYS A 321 -34.89 21.76 20.68
N ASP A 322 -33.77 21.72 21.41
CA ASP A 322 -33.59 22.51 22.63
C ASP A 322 -33.71 24.01 22.31
N ASP A 323 -34.19 24.82 23.26
CA ASP A 323 -34.44 26.25 23.06
C ASP A 323 -33.17 27.03 22.64
N GLU A 324 -31.98 26.58 23.05
CA GLU A 324 -30.68 27.16 22.63
C GLU A 324 -30.32 26.87 21.15
N ASN A 325 -30.95 25.86 20.55
CA ASN A 325 -30.71 25.41 19.17
C ASN A 325 -31.81 25.87 18.21
N LYS A 326 -32.75 26.70 18.66
CA LYS A 326 -33.75 27.29 17.77
C LYS A 326 -33.05 28.28 16.84
N VAL A 327 -32.82 27.86 15.60
CA VAL A 327 -32.46 28.74 14.48
C VAL A 327 -33.72 29.53 14.10
N GLU A 328 -34.19 30.39 15.00
CA GLU A 328 -35.21 31.38 14.70
C GLU A 328 -34.57 32.44 13.78
N GLU A 329 -35.07 32.52 12.53
CA GLU A 329 -34.97 33.69 11.65
C GLU A 329 -33.60 34.09 11.04
N THR A 330 -32.63 33.18 10.88
CA THR A 330 -31.42 33.46 10.06
C THR A 330 -31.34 32.63 8.78
N ILE A 331 -32.48 32.34 8.15
CA ILE A 331 -32.50 31.93 6.73
C ILE A 331 -32.56 33.21 5.88
N GLU A 332 -31.56 34.08 5.98
CA GLU A 332 -31.28 34.95 4.84
C GLU A 332 -30.76 34.01 3.75
N ALA A 333 -31.63 33.68 2.78
CA ALA A 333 -31.23 32.94 1.60
C ALA A 333 -29.96 33.62 1.05
N PHE A 334 -28.84 32.90 1.07
CA PHE A 334 -27.53 33.40 0.67
C PHE A 334 -27.64 33.96 -0.76
N SER A 335 -27.85 35.27 -0.85
CA SER A 335 -28.05 35.95 -2.11
C SER A 335 -26.68 36.23 -2.70
N PRO A 336 -26.41 35.83 -3.96
CA PRO A 336 -25.13 36.11 -4.59
C PRO A 336 -24.91 37.63 -4.67
N ALA A 337 -23.67 38.06 -4.45
CA ALA A 337 -23.29 39.45 -4.72
C ALA A 337 -23.53 39.79 -6.21
N PRO A 338 -23.90 41.04 -6.56
CA PRO A 338 -24.24 41.44 -7.93
C PRO A 338 -23.13 41.24 -8.98
N ASP A 339 -21.89 40.98 -8.54
CA ASP A 339 -20.73 40.72 -9.38
C ASP A 339 -20.52 39.23 -9.71
N GLY A 340 -21.42 38.33 -9.25
CA GLY A 340 -21.30 36.89 -9.46
C GLY A 340 -20.07 36.26 -8.79
N MET A 341 -19.35 37.05 -7.98
CA MET A 341 -18.16 36.63 -7.27
C MET A 341 -18.56 36.42 -5.81
N TYR A 342 -18.88 35.17 -5.48
CA TYR A 342 -19.13 34.72 -4.11
C TYR A 342 -18.14 35.41 -3.12
N SER A 343 -18.59 36.38 -2.32
CA SER A 343 -17.70 37.20 -1.49
C SER A 343 -17.22 36.49 -0.22
N TYR A 344 -17.49 35.19 -0.09
CA TYR A 344 -17.07 34.32 1.03
C TYR A 344 -16.17 33.14 0.56
N ASN A 345 -15.73 33.14 -0.71
CA ASN A 345 -15.42 31.89 -1.44
C ASN A 345 -13.99 31.33 -1.35
N SER A 346 -13.26 31.51 -0.24
CA SER A 346 -11.90 30.94 -0.18
C SER A 346 -11.39 30.48 1.19
N THR A 347 -12.07 30.80 2.30
CA THR A 347 -11.57 30.40 3.64
C THR A 347 -11.58 28.88 3.86
N HIS A 348 -12.57 28.18 3.31
CA HIS A 348 -12.77 26.74 3.49
C HIS A 348 -12.24 25.87 2.35
N LEU A 349 -11.75 26.49 1.27
CA LEU A 349 -11.14 25.79 0.13
C LEU A 349 -9.73 26.33 -0.20
N PRO A 350 -8.82 26.44 0.79
CA PRO A 350 -7.50 27.05 0.57
C PRO A 350 -6.61 26.28 -0.41
N PHE A 351 -6.95 25.04 -0.74
CA PHE A 351 -6.24 24.17 -1.68
C PHE A 351 -7.04 23.90 -2.97
N GLY A 352 -8.08 24.70 -3.22
CA GLY A 352 -9.08 24.43 -4.25
C GLY A 352 -10.14 23.43 -3.78
N ARG A 353 -11.21 23.30 -4.57
CA ARG A 353 -12.28 22.33 -4.32
C ARG A 353 -11.88 20.91 -4.73
N PRO A 354 -12.35 19.87 -4.03
CA PRO A 354 -12.27 18.50 -4.53
C PRO A 354 -12.92 18.40 -5.92
N ALA A 355 -12.16 17.87 -6.88
CA ALA A 355 -12.64 17.59 -8.22
C ALA A 355 -13.36 16.23 -8.26
N ILE A 356 -14.46 16.13 -9.01
CA ILE A 356 -15.22 14.89 -9.16
C ILE A 356 -14.76 14.14 -10.42
N MET A 357 -14.14 12.98 -10.21
CA MET A 357 -13.47 12.18 -11.24
C MET A 357 -14.35 11.05 -11.82
N PHE A 358 -15.66 11.13 -11.63
CA PHE A 358 -16.63 10.16 -12.14
C PHE A 358 -17.91 10.87 -12.59
N GLU A 359 -18.67 10.24 -13.47
CA GLU A 359 -19.94 10.77 -13.96
C GLU A 359 -20.97 10.80 -12.82
N THR A 360 -21.47 11.99 -12.47
CA THR A 360 -22.54 12.19 -11.49
C THR A 360 -23.17 13.56 -11.67
N GLN A 361 -24.10 13.95 -10.80
CA GLN A 361 -24.60 15.31 -10.69
C GLN A 361 -24.50 15.77 -9.24
N TYR A 362 -23.91 16.95 -9.05
CA TYR A 362 -23.78 17.54 -7.72
C TYR A 362 -23.83 19.06 -7.79
N SER A 363 -24.21 19.68 -6.68
CA SER A 363 -24.22 21.14 -6.50
C SER A 363 -23.32 21.53 -5.34
N LEU A 364 -22.74 22.73 -5.40
CA LEU A 364 -22.03 23.30 -4.27
C LEU A 364 -23.04 23.96 -3.33
N LEU A 365 -23.03 23.55 -2.06
CA LEU A 365 -23.80 24.17 -1.00
C LEU A 365 -22.85 24.95 -0.11
N HIS A 366 -23.07 26.26 -0.03
CA HIS A 366 -22.26 27.18 0.75
C HIS A 366 -22.93 27.45 2.10
N HIS A 367 -22.20 27.23 3.18
CA HIS A 367 -22.60 27.57 4.53
C HIS A 367 -21.53 28.49 5.15
N VAL A 368 -21.86 29.13 6.27
CA VAL A 368 -20.94 30.05 6.95
C VAL A 368 -19.63 29.36 7.37
N GLU A 369 -19.73 28.13 7.88
CA GLU A 369 -18.58 27.42 8.47
C GLU A 369 -18.02 26.28 7.60
N PHE A 370 -18.68 25.96 6.49
CA PHE A 370 -18.26 24.89 5.59
C PHE A 370 -18.84 25.02 4.19
N ILE A 371 -18.21 24.32 3.24
CA ILE A 371 -18.70 24.15 1.86
C ILE A 371 -18.83 22.64 1.61
N SER A 372 -19.91 22.20 0.97
CA SER A 372 -20.09 20.79 0.61
C SER A 372 -20.48 20.60 -0.85
N GLY A 373 -19.99 19.54 -1.47
CA GLY A 373 -20.48 19.06 -2.77
C GLY A 373 -21.58 18.04 -2.55
N TYR A 374 -22.85 18.40 -2.82
CA TYR A 374 -24.02 17.57 -2.54
C TYR A 374 -24.52 16.84 -3.78
N SER A 375 -24.63 15.51 -3.71
CA SER A 375 -25.24 14.71 -4.76
C SER A 375 -26.73 14.55 -4.49
N LYS A 376 -27.56 15.07 -5.41
CA LYS A 376 -29.02 14.86 -5.37
C LYS A 376 -29.38 13.38 -5.58
N GLU A 377 -28.63 12.69 -6.44
CA GLU A 377 -28.83 11.28 -6.75
C GLU A 377 -28.64 10.37 -5.54
N LEU A 378 -27.57 10.61 -4.76
CA LEU A 378 -27.29 9.83 -3.56
C LEU A 378 -28.00 10.38 -2.31
N ALA A 379 -28.65 11.53 -2.42
CA ALA A 379 -29.20 12.29 -1.30
C ALA A 379 -28.19 12.50 -0.15
N MET A 380 -26.92 12.74 -0.48
CA MET A 380 -25.83 12.90 0.49
C MET A 380 -24.68 13.78 -0.04
N PRO A 381 -23.91 14.43 0.87
CA PRO A 381 -22.68 15.10 0.48
C PRO A 381 -21.63 14.08 0.01
N LEU A 382 -21.04 14.35 -1.16
CA LEU A 382 -19.84 13.66 -1.65
C LEU A 382 -18.61 14.05 -0.84
N TRP A 383 -18.55 15.30 -0.39
CA TRP A 383 -17.49 15.85 0.45
C TRP A 383 -17.96 17.11 1.18
N THR A 384 -17.31 17.40 2.30
CA THR A 384 -17.46 18.65 3.07
C THR A 384 -16.07 19.19 3.39
N ALA A 385 -15.88 20.50 3.23
CA ALA A 385 -14.64 21.21 3.50
C ALA A 385 -14.90 22.39 4.45
N TYR A 386 -14.07 22.50 5.48
CA TYR A 386 -14.13 23.54 6.51
C TYR A 386 -12.73 23.83 7.04
N THR A 387 -12.57 24.96 7.73
CA THR A 387 -11.29 25.39 8.29
C THR A 387 -11.51 25.75 9.75
N LEU A 388 -10.93 24.95 10.65
CA LEU A 388 -10.98 25.26 12.08
C LEU A 388 -9.82 26.21 12.43
N PRO A 389 -10.08 27.45 12.84
CA PRO A 389 -9.03 28.29 13.40
C PRO A 389 -8.56 27.72 14.73
N ARG A 390 -7.34 28.08 15.14
CA ARG A 390 -6.81 27.70 16.46
C ARG A 390 -7.74 28.24 17.56
N GLN A 391 -8.44 27.36 18.27
CA GLN A 391 -9.34 27.74 19.35
C GLN A 391 -8.58 28.14 20.62
N VAL A 392 -9.07 29.18 21.31
CA VAL A 392 -8.65 29.57 22.67
C VAL A 392 -9.85 29.33 23.60
N GLY A 393 -10.20 28.06 23.81
CA GLY A 393 -11.30 27.63 24.68
C GLY A 393 -12.17 26.52 24.06
N THR A 394 -12.69 25.62 24.89
CA THR A 394 -13.62 24.55 24.49
C THR A 394 -14.99 24.78 25.11
N HIS A 395 -16.02 24.96 24.30
CA HIS A 395 -17.41 24.83 24.72
C HIS A 395 -17.93 23.45 24.29
N THR A 396 -18.48 22.68 25.23
CA THR A 396 -19.10 21.39 24.95
C THR A 396 -20.61 21.53 25.01
N HIS A 397 -21.26 21.56 23.85
CA HIS A 397 -22.70 21.43 23.73
C HIS A 397 -23.05 20.03 23.21
N THR A 398 -24.17 19.48 23.68
CA THR A 398 -24.64 18.15 23.27
C THR A 398 -25.80 18.36 22.31
N HIS A 399 -25.69 17.87 21.08
CA HIS A 399 -26.76 17.96 20.08
C HIS A 399 -27.19 16.54 19.71
N THR A 400 -28.42 16.16 20.09
CA THR A 400 -29.03 14.87 19.77
C THR A 400 -30.42 15.08 19.22
N HIS A 401 -30.77 14.42 18.11
CA HIS A 401 -32.09 14.52 17.45
C HIS A 401 -32.48 15.93 16.95
N THR A 402 -31.50 16.70 16.47
CA THR A 402 -31.70 18.04 15.89
C THR A 402 -31.34 18.03 14.40
N PHE A 403 -32.28 18.38 13.54
CA PHE A 403 -32.06 18.56 12.09
C PHE A 403 -32.79 19.81 11.60
N PHE A 404 -32.19 20.51 10.64
CA PHE A 404 -32.79 21.63 9.91
C PHE A 404 -32.91 21.23 8.44
N TYR A 405 -33.98 21.70 7.76
CA TYR A 405 -34.19 21.50 6.32
C TYR A 405 -34.07 22.81 5.57
#